data_AF-A0A5W0P131-F1
#
_entry.id   AF-A0A5W0P131-F1
#
_cell.length_a   1.000
_cell.length_b   1.000
_cell.length_c   1.000
_cell.angle_alpha   90.00
_cell.angle_beta   90.00
_cell.angle_gamma   90.00
#
_symmetry.space_group_name_H-M   'P 1'
#
loop_
_entity.id
_entity.type
_entity.pdbx_description
1 polymer ?
#
loop_
_entity_poly.entity_id
_entity_poly.type
_entity_poly.pdbx_seq_one_letter_code
_entity_poly.pdbx_strand_id
1 'polypeptide(L)'
;MEITHMFNSSMYLPYTLFEPVTRFNDDSAGDMQCGDMGEEELLALGLNDISEKVDPYRLIHYPFPHPGGIDGYFGSSTSGIKISHSECVDILFTEMKELAGMFSFYGEYRL
;
A
#
# COMPACT_ATOMS: atom_id res chain seq x y z
N MET A 1 -51.63 -24.98 -8.17
CA MET A 1 -50.31 -24.79 -7.53
C MET A 1 -49.35 -24.40 -8.64
N GLU A 2 -48.98 -23.13 -8.69
CA GLU A 2 -47.68 -22.65 -9.15
C GLU A 2 -47.67 -21.15 -8.81
N ILE A 3 -47.06 -20.83 -7.68
CA ILE A 3 -46.78 -19.45 -7.29
C ILE A 3 -45.43 -19.15 -7.93
N THR A 4 -45.45 -18.44 -9.04
CA THR A 4 -44.23 -17.89 -9.64
C THR A 4 -43.66 -16.86 -8.67
N HIS A 5 -42.54 -17.23 -8.03
CA HIS A 5 -41.75 -16.36 -7.17
C HIS A 5 -41.22 -15.18 -8.01
N MET A 6 -41.94 -14.07 -8.02
CA MET A 6 -41.37 -12.77 -8.39
C MET A 6 -40.44 -12.32 -7.26
N PHE A 7 -39.18 -12.74 -7.34
CA PHE A 7 -38.11 -12.09 -6.56
C PHE A 7 -37.96 -10.66 -7.09
N ASN A 8 -38.75 -9.74 -6.55
CA ASN A 8 -38.54 -8.31 -6.69
C ASN A 8 -37.39 -7.89 -5.77
N SER A 9 -36.19 -8.39 -6.05
CA SER A 9 -34.96 -7.87 -5.47
C SER A 9 -34.45 -6.77 -6.40
N SER A 10 -35.04 -5.58 -6.30
CA SER A 10 -34.40 -4.36 -6.78
C SER A 10 -33.20 -4.05 -5.87
N MET A 11 -32.20 -4.92 -5.89
CA MET A 11 -30.86 -4.56 -5.43
C MET A 11 -30.35 -3.55 -6.45
N TYR A 12 -30.25 -2.29 -6.04
CA TYR A 12 -29.51 -1.29 -6.78
C TYR A 12 -28.09 -1.82 -6.95
N LEU A 13 -27.78 -2.27 -8.17
CA LEU A 13 -26.41 -2.55 -8.57
C LEU A 13 -25.60 -1.27 -8.32
N PRO A 14 -24.34 -1.36 -7.86
CA PRO A 14 -23.50 -0.19 -7.69
C PRO A 14 -23.52 0.64 -8.98
N TYR A 15 -23.97 1.89 -8.86
CA TYR A 15 -24.06 2.82 -9.97
C TYR A 15 -22.79 3.67 -9.99
N THR A 16 -22.03 3.57 -11.08
CA THR A 16 -20.82 4.37 -11.28
C THR A 16 -21.23 5.83 -11.49
N LEU A 17 -21.04 6.67 -10.47
CA LEU A 17 -21.27 8.12 -10.57
C LEU A 17 -20.11 8.84 -11.25
N PHE A 18 -18.90 8.33 -11.04
CA PHE A 18 -17.67 8.86 -11.61
C PHE A 18 -16.83 7.70 -12.10
N GLU A 19 -16.29 7.86 -13.30
CA GLU A 19 -15.29 6.98 -13.86
C GLU A 19 -13.99 7.76 -14.09
N PRO A 20 -12.82 7.16 -13.84
CA PRO A 20 -11.54 7.75 -14.21
C PRO A 20 -11.48 8.04 -15.71
N VAL A 21 -10.91 9.18 -16.09
CA VAL A 21 -10.71 9.55 -17.51
C VAL A 21 -9.68 8.63 -18.17
N THR A 22 -8.65 8.24 -17.43
CA THR A 22 -7.60 7.30 -17.81
C THR A 22 -7.70 6.03 -16.98
N ARG A 23 -7.34 4.89 -17.56
CA ARG A 23 -7.37 3.62 -16.82
C ARG A 23 -6.24 3.57 -15.81
N PHE A 24 -6.46 2.81 -14.73
CA PHE A 24 -5.39 2.41 -13.83
C PHE A 24 -4.32 1.64 -14.64
N ASN A 25 -3.04 2.03 -14.52
CA ASN A 25 -1.90 1.58 -15.33
C ASN A 25 -1.87 2.03 -16.81
N ASP A 26 -2.57 3.09 -17.19
CA ASP A 26 -2.40 3.74 -18.49
C ASP A 26 -1.09 4.56 -18.50
N ASP A 27 -0.05 4.08 -19.18
CA ASP A 27 1.27 4.71 -19.26
C ASP A 27 1.26 6.07 -19.99
N SER A 28 0.19 6.37 -20.72
CA SER A 28 -0.03 7.66 -21.36
C SER A 28 -0.63 8.71 -20.41
N ALA A 29 -1.13 8.29 -19.24
CA ALA A 29 -1.66 9.21 -18.24
C ALA A 29 -0.54 10.07 -17.65
N GLY A 30 -0.78 11.38 -17.51
CA GLY A 30 0.27 12.33 -17.11
C GLY A 30 0.86 12.06 -15.72
N ASP A 31 0.08 11.48 -14.81
CA ASP A 31 0.53 11.03 -13.49
C ASP A 31 1.34 9.72 -13.54
N MET A 32 1.11 8.87 -14.54
CA MET A 32 1.88 7.63 -14.78
C MET A 32 3.21 7.89 -15.52
N GLN A 33 3.40 9.08 -16.11
CA GLN A 33 4.63 9.49 -16.81
C GLN A 33 5.73 10.04 -15.88
N CYS A 34 5.39 10.32 -14.63
CA CYS A 34 6.31 10.82 -13.60
C CYS A 34 6.50 9.73 -12.53
N GLY A 35 6.98 8.56 -12.95
CA GLY A 35 6.85 7.32 -12.17
C GLY A 35 7.90 7.12 -11.07
N ASP A 36 9.15 7.52 -11.31
CA ASP A 36 10.25 7.23 -10.38
C ASP A 36 10.83 8.52 -9.81
N MET A 37 10.79 8.63 -8.47
CA MET A 37 11.47 9.67 -7.72
C MET A 37 12.72 9.08 -7.05
N GLY A 38 13.78 9.88 -6.98
CA GLY A 38 14.98 9.54 -6.24
C GLY A 38 14.77 9.63 -4.72
N GLU A 39 15.70 9.04 -3.96
CA GLU A 39 15.73 9.13 -2.49
C GLU A 39 15.62 10.58 -1.99
N GLU A 40 16.40 11.51 -2.54
CA GLU A 40 16.39 12.92 -2.10
C GLU A 40 15.01 13.58 -2.31
N GLU A 41 14.32 13.26 -3.40
CA GLU A 41 13.00 13.80 -3.71
C GLU A 41 11.94 13.24 -2.76
N LEU A 42 11.96 11.93 -2.50
CA LEU A 42 11.06 11.28 -1.56
C LEU A 42 11.24 11.82 -0.13
N LEU A 43 12.50 12.00 0.30
CA LEU A 43 12.82 12.60 1.60
C LEU A 43 12.35 14.06 1.67
N ALA A 44 12.53 14.84 0.60
CA ALA A 44 12.06 16.23 0.53
C ALA A 44 10.52 16.34 0.62
N LEU A 45 9.79 15.32 0.16
CA LEU A 45 8.34 15.20 0.32
C LEU A 45 7.91 14.72 1.71
N GLY A 46 8.87 14.39 2.59
CA GLY A 46 8.62 13.97 3.97
C GLY A 46 8.35 12.47 4.13
N LEU A 47 8.64 11.65 3.10
CA LEU A 47 8.50 10.20 3.15
C LEU A 47 9.67 9.56 3.93
N ASN A 48 9.78 9.90 5.21
CA ASN A 48 10.85 9.43 6.11
C ASN A 48 10.48 8.12 6.83
N ASP A 49 9.18 7.83 6.95
CA ASP A 49 8.63 6.67 7.63
C ASP A 49 7.74 5.90 6.65
N ILE A 50 8.24 4.76 6.16
CA ILE A 50 7.66 4.01 5.04
C ILE A 50 7.12 2.64 5.50
N SER A 51 7.74 2.04 6.50
CA SER A 51 7.46 0.67 6.93
C SER A 51 7.70 0.52 8.42
N GLU A 52 6.83 -0.23 9.10
CA GLU A 52 7.03 -0.57 10.52
C GLU A 52 8.16 -1.60 10.70
N LYS A 53 8.53 -2.31 9.63
CA LYS A 53 9.44 -3.46 9.63
C LYS A 53 10.84 -3.10 9.10
N VAL A 54 10.96 -2.19 8.14
CA VAL A 54 12.24 -1.86 7.49
C VAL A 54 12.44 -0.36 7.28
N ASP A 55 13.70 0.08 7.33
CA ASP A 55 14.16 1.35 6.78
C ASP A 55 14.78 1.11 5.39
N PRO A 56 14.12 1.55 4.31
CA PRO A 56 14.57 1.30 2.94
C PRO A 56 15.77 2.15 2.53
N TYR A 57 15.95 3.35 3.12
CA TYR A 57 17.08 4.23 2.82
C TYR A 57 18.39 3.66 3.38
N ARG A 58 18.29 2.96 4.51
CA ARG A 58 19.46 2.40 5.21
C ARG A 58 19.63 0.89 5.02
N LEU A 59 18.64 0.23 4.41
CA LEU A 59 18.54 -1.23 4.30
C LEU A 59 18.66 -1.92 5.67
N ILE A 60 17.84 -1.46 6.61
CA ILE A 60 17.83 -1.98 7.99
C ILE A 60 16.46 -2.61 8.26
N HIS A 61 16.45 -3.84 8.76
CA HIS A 61 15.26 -4.49 9.29
C HIS A 61 15.19 -4.35 10.81
N TYR A 62 14.01 -3.98 11.32
CA TYR A 62 13.74 -3.85 12.74
C TYR A 62 13.14 -5.17 13.28
N PRO A 63 13.79 -5.86 14.23
CA PRO A 63 13.34 -7.15 14.75
C PRO A 63 12.04 -7.07 15.57
N PHE A 64 11.66 -5.87 15.98
CA PHE A 64 10.37 -5.55 16.58
C PHE A 64 9.76 -4.41 15.77
N PRO A 65 8.42 -4.41 15.55
CA PRO A 65 7.77 -3.29 14.87
C PRO A 65 8.20 -2.00 15.57
N HIS A 66 8.64 -1.03 14.76
CA HIS A 66 9.10 0.25 15.28
C HIS A 66 8.06 0.76 16.28
N PRO A 67 8.43 1.14 17.52
CA PRO A 67 7.48 1.67 18.46
C PRO A 67 7.11 3.09 17.99
N GLY A 68 6.20 3.15 17.01
CA GLY A 68 5.62 4.38 16.51
C GLY A 68 4.96 5.11 17.67
N GLY A 69 5.62 6.17 18.13
CA GLY A 69 4.99 7.18 18.97
C GLY A 69 5.88 7.95 19.94
N ILE A 70 6.99 7.40 20.43
CA ILE A 70 7.71 8.02 21.58
C ILE A 70 9.24 8.05 21.52
N ASP A 71 9.90 7.50 20.49
CA ASP A 71 11.37 7.43 20.47
C ASP A 71 12.06 8.60 19.72
N GLY A 72 11.29 9.63 19.36
CA GLY A 72 11.87 10.92 18.94
C GLY A 72 12.65 11.66 20.05
N TYR A 73 12.68 11.12 21.28
CA TYR A 73 13.30 11.75 22.46
C TYR A 73 14.49 10.99 23.05
N PHE A 74 14.68 9.70 22.76
CA PHE A 74 15.82 8.95 23.28
C PHE A 74 16.50 8.19 22.14
N GLY A 75 17.74 8.57 21.87
CA GLY A 75 18.59 7.98 20.82
C GLY A 75 19.02 6.53 21.12
N SER A 76 18.06 5.65 21.39
CA SER A 76 18.31 4.21 21.42
C SER A 76 18.15 3.70 20.00
N SER A 77 19.25 3.75 19.25
CA SER A 77 19.39 2.98 18.03
C SER A 77 19.16 1.51 18.35
N THR A 78 17.92 1.02 18.21
CA THR A 78 17.67 -0.40 18.01
C THR A 78 18.54 -0.77 16.83
N SER A 79 19.63 -1.51 17.10
CA SER A 79 20.58 -1.89 16.07
C SER A 79 19.88 -2.91 15.18
N GLY A 80 19.09 -2.41 14.23
CA GLY A 80 18.43 -3.24 13.25
C GLY A 80 19.46 -4.02 12.43
N ILE A 81 18.99 -5.05 11.75
CA ILE A 81 19.82 -5.98 11.00
C ILE A 81 19.96 -5.43 9.58
N LYS A 82 21.21 -5.31 9.08
CA LYS A 82 21.42 -4.93 7.69
C LYS A 82 20.94 -6.05 6.77
N ILE A 83 20.09 -5.71 5.82
CA ILE A 83 19.48 -6.65 4.87
C ILE A 83 19.92 -6.34 3.44
N SER A 84 19.63 -7.28 2.54
CA SER A 84 19.83 -7.06 1.11
C SER A 84 18.72 -6.15 0.53
N HIS A 85 19.00 -5.51 -0.60
CA HIS A 85 18.00 -4.71 -1.30
C HIS A 85 16.79 -5.55 -1.73
N SER A 86 17.01 -6.77 -2.25
CA SER A 86 15.92 -7.67 -2.64
C SER A 86 15.04 -8.04 -1.45
N GLU A 87 15.65 -8.34 -0.30
CA GLU A 87 14.91 -8.66 0.93
C GLU A 87 14.10 -7.46 1.43
N CYS A 88 14.65 -6.24 1.33
CA CYS A 88 13.92 -5.01 1.65
C CYS A 88 12.68 -4.84 0.76
N VAL A 89 12.84 -5.02 -0.55
CA VAL A 89 11.74 -4.97 -1.53
C VAL A 89 10.67 -6.02 -1.20
N ASP A 90 11.09 -7.27 -0.94
CA ASP A 90 10.16 -8.36 -0.62
C ASP A 90 9.34 -8.06 0.64
N ILE A 91 9.96 -7.47 1.67
CA ILE A 91 9.29 -7.06 2.90
C ILE A 91 8.27 -5.95 2.62
N LEU A 92 8.68 -4.88 1.92
CA LEU A 92 7.81 -3.75 1.58
C LEU A 92 6.57 -4.19 0.78
N PHE A 93 6.76 -4.99 -0.26
CA PHE A 93 5.64 -5.48 -1.07
C PHE A 93 4.74 -6.45 -0.30
N THR A 94 5.30 -7.23 0.63
CA THR A 94 4.50 -8.10 1.50
C THR A 94 3.65 -7.28 2.46
N GLU A 95 4.23 -6.29 3.12
CA GLU A 95 3.52 -5.37 4.03
C GLU A 95 2.44 -4.58 3.29
N MET A 96 2.74 -4.04 2.11
CA MET A 96 1.74 -3.35 1.27
C MET A 96 0.53 -4.25 0.98
N LYS A 97 0.73 -5.52 0.61
CA LYS A 97 -0.36 -6.48 0.37
C LYS A 97 -1.17 -6.76 1.64
N GLU A 98 -0.49 -6.97 2.77
CA GLU A 98 -1.14 -7.19 4.06
C GLU A 98 -2.06 -6.01 4.42
N LEU A 99 -1.57 -4.78 4.28
CA LEU A 99 -2.33 -3.55 4.56
C LEU A 99 -3.46 -3.31 3.55
N ALA A 100 -3.22 -3.59 2.27
CA ALA A 100 -4.21 -3.46 1.20
C ALA A 100 -5.35 -4.48 1.30
N GLY A 101 -5.14 -5.60 2.00
CA GLY A 101 -6.14 -6.66 2.19
C GLY A 101 -7.48 -6.16 2.76
N MET A 102 -7.45 -5.08 3.56
CA MET A 102 -8.66 -4.43 4.08
C MET A 102 -9.47 -3.66 3.03
N PHE A 103 -9.00 -3.56 1.79
CA PHE A 103 -9.66 -2.83 0.71
C PHE A 103 -9.87 -3.70 -0.53
N SER A 104 -9.25 -4.88 -0.60
CA SER A 104 -9.32 -5.79 -1.74
C SER A 104 -10.42 -6.86 -1.64
N PHE A 105 -11.59 -6.54 -1.05
CA PHE A 105 -12.65 -7.53 -0.81
C PHE A 105 -13.36 -8.03 -2.08
N TYR A 106 -13.28 -7.28 -3.18
CA TYR A 106 -13.96 -7.56 -4.44
C TYR A 106 -13.02 -7.35 -5.63
N GLY A 107 -13.27 -8.08 -6.73
CA GLY A 107 -12.51 -7.97 -7.98
C GLY A 107 -11.42 -9.03 -8.15
N GLU A 108 -10.78 -9.01 -9.32
CA GLU A 108 -9.76 -9.99 -9.77
C GLU A 108 -8.49 -10.00 -8.90
N TYR A 109 -8.28 -8.96 -8.08
CA TYR A 109 -7.11 -8.77 -7.22
C TYR A 109 -7.39 -9.03 -5.74
N ARG A 110 -8.40 -9.87 -5.45
CA ARG A 110 -8.66 -10.31 -4.08
C ARG A 110 -7.46 -11.09 -3.55
N LEU A 111 -6.79 -10.53 -2.55
CA LEU A 111 -5.73 -11.16 -1.78
C LEU A 111 -6.27 -12.27 -0.86
#